data_AF-A0A8C8RE75-F1
#
_entry.id   AF-A0A8C8RE75-F1
#
_cell.length_a   1.000
_cell.length_b   1.000
_cell.length_c   1.000
_cell.angle_alpha   90.00
_cell.angle_beta   90.00
_cell.angle_gamma   90.00
#
_symmetry.space_group_name_H-M   'P 1'
#
loop_
_entity.id
_entity.type
_entity.pdbx_description
1 polymer ?
#
loop_
_entity_poly.entity_id
_entity_poly.type
_entity_poly.pdbx_seq_one_letter_code
_entity_poly.pdbx_strand_id
1 'polypeptide(L)'
;PGLFSRFLCTPLPAECPSGSPPAGDSPAPGEDLLFLHTTAEQLRQTALQQRDQILSDQETIRELTGKLSQCESGLELSFQDSASPWGGSRQDTMGDLPWDPPVMVQELEEAVRLLKDRIDKIEQELPARANTSTASSPVLTRDVLHTKMEELEEQVLSKILSLEKERSSTASSRDQQQHEVEKELSVLQSRVAELEQGAPDYSPPDAFKVTIPVRTNYMYARMKKSLPELYAFTICMWLKTKASSGLGTPFSYSVPGQANEIVLMEWGQNPMELLISDKVAQLPLNLKDGTWHHICIAWTTRDGMWWAYEDGEPRGSSENLAAWHPIKPHGVIVLGQEQDTLGGRFDATQAFVGEIAQFNIWDHVLTPTEVLGLANCTSHLQGNVIQWDDKLVEVLGGATKWSFEMCEERMKA
;
A
#
# COMPACT_ATOMS: atom_id res chain seq x y z
N PRO A 1 -57.72 -15.83 -33.31
CA PRO A 1 -58.28 -16.94 -32.50
C PRO A 1 -57.16 -17.87 -31.99
N GLY A 2 -57.19 -18.17 -30.70
CA GLY A 2 -56.28 -19.09 -29.99
C GLY A 2 -55.26 -18.35 -29.11
N LEU A 3 -54.99 -18.71 -27.86
CA LEU A 3 -55.47 -19.75 -26.93
C LEU A 3 -55.18 -19.21 -25.51
N PHE A 4 -56.12 -19.40 -24.58
CA PHE A 4 -56.04 -18.94 -23.19
C PHE A 4 -55.21 -19.89 -22.32
N SER A 5 -54.33 -19.37 -21.45
CA SER A 5 -53.66 -20.11 -20.39
C SER A 5 -54.35 -19.86 -19.04
N ARG A 6 -54.75 -20.93 -18.35
CA ARG A 6 -55.30 -20.90 -16.98
C ARG A 6 -54.47 -21.78 -16.06
N PHE A 7 -54.14 -21.24 -14.90
CA PHE A 7 -53.43 -21.87 -13.78
C PHE A 7 -54.29 -22.90 -13.05
N LEU A 8 -53.65 -23.93 -12.49
CA LEU A 8 -54.23 -24.90 -11.55
C LEU A 8 -53.22 -25.23 -10.44
N CYS A 9 -53.61 -25.01 -9.18
CA CYS A 9 -52.91 -25.42 -7.96
C CYS A 9 -53.57 -26.68 -7.36
N THR A 10 -52.79 -27.57 -6.74
CA THR A 10 -53.29 -28.60 -5.81
C THR A 10 -52.28 -28.92 -4.69
N PRO A 11 -52.71 -29.33 -3.46
CA PRO A 11 -51.94 -29.24 -2.21
C PRO A 11 -51.30 -30.56 -1.70
N LEU A 12 -50.37 -30.43 -0.75
CA LEU A 12 -49.60 -31.46 0.00
C LEU A 12 -50.43 -32.23 1.05
N PRO A 13 -49.91 -33.39 1.52
CA PRO A 13 -49.89 -33.62 2.98
C PRO A 13 -48.61 -34.29 3.58
N ALA A 14 -48.24 -33.76 4.74
CA ALA A 14 -47.78 -34.37 6.02
C ALA A 14 -46.43 -35.12 6.19
N GLU A 15 -45.73 -34.69 7.25
CA GLU A 15 -44.49 -35.14 7.91
C GLU A 15 -44.64 -36.52 8.62
N CYS A 16 -43.61 -37.34 8.91
CA CYS A 16 -42.58 -37.18 9.96
C CYS A 16 -41.54 -38.35 9.94
N PRO A 17 -40.42 -38.27 10.71
CA PRO A 17 -39.17 -39.03 10.49
C PRO A 17 -38.93 -40.26 11.41
N SER A 18 -37.80 -40.95 11.13
CA SER A 18 -36.98 -41.86 12.00
C SER A 18 -37.21 -43.38 11.95
N GLY A 19 -36.10 -44.14 11.80
CA GLY A 19 -36.02 -45.60 11.95
C GLY A 19 -34.85 -46.23 11.17
N SER A 20 -33.88 -46.80 11.88
CA SER A 20 -32.56 -47.29 11.41
C SER A 20 -32.59 -48.71 10.76
N PRO A 21 -31.43 -49.32 10.39
CA PRO A 21 -31.09 -49.87 9.07
C PRO A 21 -31.42 -51.39 8.88
N PRO A 22 -31.18 -51.98 7.68
CA PRO A 22 -29.99 -52.82 7.57
C PRO A 22 -29.27 -52.84 6.20
N ALA A 23 -27.96 -53.07 6.28
CA ALA A 23 -27.10 -53.87 5.41
C ALA A 23 -27.27 -53.84 3.87
N GLY A 24 -26.21 -53.34 3.23
CA GLY A 24 -25.54 -54.01 2.11
C GLY A 24 -26.16 -53.85 0.73
N ASP A 25 -25.55 -53.01 -0.10
CA ASP A 25 -25.14 -53.45 -1.45
C ASP A 25 -24.05 -52.52 -2.00
N SER A 26 -22.96 -53.14 -2.46
CA SER A 26 -21.84 -52.49 -3.14
C SER A 26 -22.28 -51.94 -4.51
N PRO A 27 -21.81 -50.76 -4.95
CA PRO A 27 -22.05 -50.32 -6.31
C PRO A 27 -21.17 -51.11 -7.30
N ALA A 28 -21.71 -51.34 -8.49
CA ALA A 28 -21.09 -52.12 -9.54
C ALA A 28 -19.76 -51.51 -10.05
N PRO A 29 -18.78 -52.31 -10.51
CA PRO A 29 -17.39 -51.88 -10.73
C PRO A 29 -17.16 -51.05 -12.01
N GLY A 30 -18.23 -50.60 -12.68
CA GLY A 30 -18.16 -50.00 -14.01
C GLY A 30 -18.15 -48.47 -14.03
N GLU A 31 -18.82 -47.82 -13.08
CA GLU A 31 -18.97 -46.35 -13.07
C GLU A 31 -17.75 -45.65 -12.45
N ASP A 32 -17.14 -46.23 -11.42
CA ASP A 32 -15.92 -45.70 -10.79
C ASP A 32 -14.71 -45.73 -11.73
N LEU A 33 -14.63 -46.73 -12.63
CA LEU A 33 -13.50 -46.87 -13.54
C LEU A 33 -13.54 -45.84 -14.67
N LEU A 34 -14.74 -45.49 -15.16
CA LEU A 34 -14.95 -44.41 -16.14
C LEU A 34 -14.70 -43.03 -15.52
N PHE A 35 -15.10 -42.83 -14.27
CA PHE A 35 -14.82 -41.60 -13.54
C PHE A 35 -13.31 -41.42 -13.28
N LEU A 36 -12.61 -42.47 -12.87
CA LEU A 36 -11.16 -42.42 -12.68
C LEU A 36 -10.39 -42.20 -14.00
N HIS A 37 -10.86 -42.79 -15.11
CA HIS A 37 -10.25 -42.57 -16.43
C HIS A 37 -10.40 -41.13 -16.91
N THR A 38 -11.59 -40.56 -16.79
CA THR A 38 -11.85 -39.15 -17.17
C THR A 38 -11.06 -38.18 -16.29
N THR A 39 -10.95 -38.46 -14.99
CA THR A 39 -10.12 -37.65 -14.08
C THR A 39 -8.63 -37.74 -14.42
N ALA A 40 -8.15 -38.92 -14.80
CA ALA A 40 -6.76 -39.13 -15.23
C ALA A 40 -6.44 -38.41 -16.54
N GLU A 41 -7.37 -38.40 -17.51
CA GLU A 41 -7.23 -37.66 -18.76
C GLU A 41 -7.21 -36.14 -18.54
N GLN A 42 -8.06 -35.65 -17.63
CA GLN A 42 -8.11 -34.24 -17.27
C GLN A 42 -6.80 -33.79 -16.61
N LEU A 43 -6.28 -34.56 -15.65
CA LEU A 43 -4.99 -34.29 -15.02
C LEU A 43 -3.83 -34.32 -16.02
N ARG A 44 -3.88 -35.24 -17.01
CA ARG A 44 -2.89 -35.31 -18.07
C ARG A 44 -2.91 -34.07 -18.97
N GLN A 45 -4.09 -33.55 -19.30
CA GLN A 45 -4.22 -32.30 -20.06
C GLN A 45 -3.70 -31.10 -19.26
N THR A 46 -4.02 -30.99 -17.98
CA THR A 46 -3.51 -29.89 -17.13
C THR A 46 -1.99 -29.96 -16.99
N ALA A 47 -1.41 -31.15 -16.84
CA ALA A 47 0.04 -31.33 -16.78
C ALA A 47 0.73 -30.94 -18.09
N LEU A 48 0.14 -31.22 -19.25
CA LEU A 48 0.67 -30.78 -20.55
C LEU A 48 0.58 -29.26 -20.71
N GLN A 49 -0.55 -28.67 -20.32
CA GLN A 49 -0.73 -27.21 -20.37
C GLN A 49 0.26 -26.48 -19.45
N GLN A 50 0.51 -27.00 -18.25
CA GLN A 50 1.53 -26.46 -17.34
C GLN A 50 2.94 -26.62 -17.91
N ARG A 51 3.25 -27.74 -18.57
CA ARG A 51 4.55 -27.93 -19.22
C ARG A 51 4.80 -26.90 -20.31
N ASP A 52 3.80 -26.61 -21.13
CA ASP A 52 3.93 -25.64 -22.23
C ASP A 52 4.04 -24.21 -21.68
N GLN A 53 3.35 -23.89 -20.59
CA GLN A 53 3.52 -22.61 -19.89
C GLN A 53 4.95 -22.45 -19.33
N ILE A 54 5.49 -23.48 -18.67
CA ILE A 54 6.85 -23.45 -18.14
C ILE A 54 7.88 -23.26 -19.25
N LEU A 55 7.68 -23.88 -20.42
CA LEU A 55 8.57 -23.69 -21.57
C LEU A 55 8.51 -22.25 -22.11
N SER A 56 7.32 -21.65 -22.15
CA SER A 56 7.17 -20.24 -22.50
C SER A 56 7.86 -19.33 -21.49
N ASP A 57 7.70 -19.60 -20.20
CA ASP A 57 8.32 -18.80 -19.14
C ASP A 57 9.86 -18.94 -19.18
N GLN A 58 10.40 -20.12 -19.49
CA GLN A 58 11.85 -20.30 -19.68
C GLN A 58 12.40 -19.51 -20.86
N GLU A 59 11.64 -19.35 -21.94
CA GLU A 59 12.06 -18.57 -23.09
C GLU A 59 12.04 -17.06 -22.80
N THR A 60 11.02 -16.59 -22.08
CA THR A 60 10.98 -15.18 -21.63
C THR A 60 12.11 -14.85 -20.67
N ILE A 61 12.45 -15.77 -19.75
CA ILE A 61 13.61 -15.61 -18.87
C ILE A 61 14.90 -15.53 -19.69
N ARG A 62 15.12 -16.41 -20.69
CA ARG A 62 16.30 -16.31 -21.56
C ARG A 62 16.39 -14.99 -22.30
N GLU A 63 15.25 -14.50 -22.82
CA GLU A 63 15.21 -13.21 -23.53
C GLU A 63 15.54 -12.04 -22.60
N LEU A 64 14.99 -12.05 -21.39
CA LEU A 64 15.27 -11.03 -20.36
C LEU A 64 16.71 -11.09 -19.87
N THR A 65 17.27 -12.28 -19.63
CA THR A 65 18.69 -12.44 -19.27
C THR A 65 19.61 -11.98 -20.40
N GLY A 66 19.25 -12.22 -21.67
CA GLY A 66 19.95 -11.70 -22.83
C GLY A 66 19.93 -10.17 -22.88
N LYS A 67 18.77 -9.55 -22.67
CA LYS A 67 18.61 -8.08 -22.61
C LYS A 67 19.38 -7.47 -21.43
N LEU A 68 19.41 -8.14 -20.29
CA LEU A 68 20.18 -7.71 -19.11
C LEU A 68 21.70 -7.74 -19.40
N SER A 69 22.18 -8.81 -20.03
CA SER A 69 23.60 -8.91 -20.43
C SER A 69 24.01 -7.86 -21.47
N GLN A 70 23.09 -7.46 -22.35
CA GLN A 70 23.30 -6.38 -23.31
C GLN A 70 23.36 -5.01 -22.61
N CYS A 71 22.52 -4.77 -21.59
CA CYS A 71 22.60 -3.57 -20.76
C CYS A 71 23.90 -3.51 -19.93
N GLU A 72 24.35 -4.62 -19.37
CA GLU A 72 25.65 -4.70 -18.67
C GLU A 72 26.82 -4.45 -19.63
N SER A 73 26.78 -5.01 -20.84
CA SER A 73 27.81 -4.76 -21.86
C SER A 73 27.76 -3.35 -22.48
N GLY A 74 26.59 -2.68 -22.42
CA GLY A 74 26.38 -1.30 -22.88
C GLY A 74 26.88 -0.23 -21.91
N LEU A 75 27.23 -0.62 -20.68
CA LEU A 75 27.83 0.25 -19.66
C LEU A 75 29.37 0.33 -19.74
N GLU A 76 30.04 -0.48 -20.56
CA GLU A 76 31.51 -0.46 -20.72
C GLU A 76 32.04 0.18 -22.02
N LEU A 77 31.19 0.68 -22.92
CA LEU A 77 31.64 1.27 -24.19
C LEU A 77 30.99 2.62 -24.49
N SER A 78 31.35 3.64 -23.71
CA SER A 78 31.24 5.03 -24.16
C SER A 78 32.22 5.97 -23.42
N PHE A 79 33.53 5.79 -23.63
CA PHE A 79 34.51 6.85 -23.37
C PHE A 79 35.69 6.74 -24.35
N GLN A 80 35.49 7.24 -25.57
CA GLN A 80 36.57 7.85 -26.35
C GLN A 80 36.01 8.81 -27.41
N ASP A 81 36.61 10.01 -27.43
CA ASP A 81 36.50 11.11 -28.39
C ASP A 81 35.23 11.97 -28.44
N SER A 82 35.25 13.11 -27.74
CA SER A 82 35.56 14.40 -28.39
C SER A 82 35.50 15.61 -27.43
N ALA A 83 36.60 16.37 -27.45
CA ALA A 83 36.79 17.80 -27.15
C ALA A 83 35.83 18.55 -26.21
N SER A 84 36.42 19.04 -25.12
CA SER A 84 35.96 20.20 -24.33
C SER A 84 35.86 21.46 -25.21
N PRO A 85 35.07 22.48 -24.85
CA PRO A 85 35.50 23.35 -23.75
C PRO A 85 34.35 23.99 -22.92
N TRP A 86 34.59 24.15 -21.62
CA TRP A 86 34.24 25.28 -20.72
C TRP A 86 34.02 24.72 -19.30
N GLY A 87 34.73 25.32 -18.34
CA GLY A 87 35.10 24.70 -17.07
C GLY A 87 34.11 24.81 -15.92
N GLY A 88 34.51 24.18 -14.82
CA GLY A 88 33.89 24.31 -13.52
C GLY A 88 34.38 23.24 -12.56
N SER A 89 35.39 23.56 -11.76
CA SER A 89 35.70 22.78 -10.55
C SER A 89 34.51 22.85 -9.60
N ARG A 90 34.03 21.68 -9.15
CA ARG A 90 33.68 21.51 -7.73
C ARG A 90 33.68 20.03 -7.36
N GLN A 91 34.26 19.84 -6.20
CA GLN A 91 34.63 18.61 -5.53
C GLN A 91 33.44 18.13 -4.70
N ASP A 92 33.02 16.89 -4.90
CA ASP A 92 32.29 16.14 -3.88
C ASP A 92 32.85 14.72 -3.80
N THR A 93 33.42 14.48 -2.64
CA THR A 93 34.01 13.25 -2.12
C THR A 93 32.91 12.38 -1.53
N MET A 94 32.80 11.11 -1.97
CA MET A 94 32.64 9.90 -1.13
C MET A 94 32.10 8.74 -1.97
N GLY A 95 32.85 7.64 -2.01
CA GLY A 95 32.36 6.34 -2.45
C GLY A 95 33.02 5.82 -3.72
N ASP A 96 34.23 5.28 -3.58
CA ASP A 96 34.69 4.08 -4.30
C ASP A 96 36.01 3.64 -3.66
N LEU A 97 35.92 2.69 -2.73
CA LEU A 97 37.07 1.93 -2.24
C LEU A 97 37.16 0.64 -3.08
N PRO A 98 38.27 0.39 -3.78
CA PRO A 98 38.49 -0.87 -4.48
C PRO A 98 38.59 -2.04 -3.49
N TRP A 99 37.87 -3.11 -3.81
CA TRP A 99 38.02 -4.42 -3.18
C TRP A 99 39.34 -5.06 -3.63
N ASP A 100 40.35 -5.09 -2.77
CA ASP A 100 41.53 -5.96 -2.93
C ASP A 100 41.44 -7.15 -1.97
N PRO A 101 41.57 -8.39 -2.48
CA PRO A 101 42.12 -9.48 -1.69
C PRO A 101 43.33 -10.16 -2.38
N PRO A 102 44.27 -10.77 -1.63
CA PRO A 102 44.88 -10.31 -0.38
C PRO A 102 46.43 -10.50 -0.40
N VAL A 103 47.16 -9.65 0.33
CA VAL A 103 48.62 -9.75 0.58
C VAL A 103 49.03 -11.14 1.14
N MET A 104 48.11 -11.81 1.82
CA MET A 104 48.29 -13.15 2.38
C MET A 104 48.46 -14.26 1.32
N VAL A 105 47.88 -14.12 0.12
CA VAL A 105 48.02 -15.11 -0.96
C VAL A 105 49.38 -14.96 -1.65
N GLN A 106 49.91 -13.74 -1.76
CA GLN A 106 51.25 -13.49 -2.28
C GLN A 106 52.35 -13.98 -1.34
N GLU A 107 52.21 -13.76 -0.02
CA GLU A 107 53.17 -14.28 0.96
C GLU A 107 53.18 -15.82 1.01
N LEU A 108 52.02 -16.46 0.81
CA LEU A 108 51.93 -17.91 0.72
C LEU A 108 52.54 -18.44 -0.59
N GLU A 109 52.38 -17.72 -1.70
CA GLU A 109 52.98 -18.08 -2.98
C GLU A 109 54.52 -17.97 -2.97
N GLU A 110 55.06 -16.95 -2.30
CA GLU A 110 56.52 -16.81 -2.11
C GLU A 110 57.10 -17.87 -1.17
N ALA A 111 56.40 -18.21 -0.09
CA ALA A 111 56.84 -19.26 0.83
C ALA A 111 56.87 -20.65 0.16
N VAL A 112 55.89 -20.96 -0.70
CA VAL A 112 55.83 -22.20 -1.49
C VAL A 112 56.93 -22.24 -2.55
N ARG A 113 57.22 -21.10 -3.20
CA ARG A 113 58.29 -20.99 -4.21
C ARG A 113 59.68 -21.16 -3.59
N LEU A 114 59.90 -20.66 -2.37
CA LEU A 114 61.14 -20.84 -1.61
C LEU A 114 61.35 -22.29 -1.11
N LEU A 115 60.29 -22.97 -0.71
CA LEU A 115 60.32 -24.39 -0.33
C LEU A 115 60.65 -25.30 -1.51
N LYS A 116 60.11 -24.98 -2.70
CA LYS A 116 60.41 -25.69 -3.95
C LYS A 116 61.89 -25.59 -4.33
N ASP A 117 62.47 -24.39 -4.22
CA ASP A 117 63.88 -24.15 -4.55
C ASP A 117 64.85 -24.88 -3.58
N ARG A 118 64.45 -25.05 -2.30
CA ARG A 118 65.22 -25.86 -1.34
C ARG A 118 65.14 -27.35 -1.61
N ILE A 119 64.00 -27.86 -2.09
CA ILE A 119 63.84 -29.27 -2.46
C ILE A 119 64.66 -29.60 -3.72
N ASP A 120 64.63 -28.72 -4.73
CA ASP A 120 65.41 -28.88 -5.97
C ASP A 120 66.92 -28.81 -5.70
N LYS A 121 67.35 -28.00 -4.70
CA LYS A 121 68.75 -27.93 -4.26
C LYS A 121 69.22 -29.17 -3.48
N ILE A 122 68.31 -29.84 -2.75
CA ILE A 122 68.59 -31.09 -2.05
C ILE A 122 68.64 -32.28 -3.03
N GLU A 123 67.86 -32.27 -4.11
CA GLU A 123 67.94 -33.28 -5.18
C GLU A 123 69.24 -33.20 -6.01
N GLN A 124 69.93 -32.05 -6.05
CA GLN A 124 71.19 -31.87 -6.78
C GLN A 124 72.47 -32.28 -6.02
N GLU A 125 72.40 -32.59 -4.71
CA GLU A 125 73.56 -32.99 -3.89
C GLU A 125 73.70 -34.52 -3.66
N LEU A 126 73.11 -35.35 -4.52
CA LEU A 126 73.31 -36.81 -4.50
C LEU A 126 74.24 -37.27 -5.63
N PRO A 127 75.48 -37.74 -5.35
CA PRO A 127 76.31 -38.41 -6.34
C PRO A 127 75.92 -39.88 -6.48
N ALA A 128 75.72 -40.31 -7.72
CA ALA A 128 75.63 -41.73 -8.07
C ALA A 128 77.02 -42.40 -8.02
N ARG A 129 77.20 -43.45 -7.21
CA ARG A 129 77.96 -44.65 -7.64
C ARG A 129 77.67 -45.91 -6.82
N ALA A 130 77.77 -47.03 -7.55
CA ALA A 130 77.39 -48.40 -7.23
C ALA A 130 78.34 -49.15 -6.26
N ASN A 131 77.77 -50.21 -5.65
CA ASN A 131 78.32 -51.53 -5.29
C ASN A 131 79.78 -51.64 -4.80
N THR A 132 80.00 -51.96 -3.52
CA THR A 132 80.31 -53.31 -2.99
C THR A 132 80.87 -53.23 -1.55
N SER A 133 80.32 -54.09 -0.69
CA SER A 133 80.94 -54.82 0.43
C SER A 133 81.68 -54.11 1.59
N THR A 134 81.18 -54.47 2.77
CA THR A 134 81.90 -54.78 4.02
C THR A 134 82.36 -53.66 4.96
N ALA A 135 81.62 -53.60 6.07
CA ALA A 135 82.07 -53.77 7.45
C ALA A 135 82.18 -52.53 8.36
N SER A 136 81.36 -52.61 9.40
CA SER A 136 81.50 -52.12 10.78
C SER A 136 81.21 -50.64 11.09
N SER A 137 80.41 -50.49 12.14
CA SER A 137 79.76 -49.30 12.70
C SER A 137 80.73 -48.34 13.41
N PRO A 138 80.27 -47.14 13.81
CA PRO A 138 80.07 -46.99 15.26
C PRO A 138 78.68 -46.49 15.64
N VAL A 139 78.16 -47.07 16.73
CA VAL A 139 76.79 -46.96 17.26
C VAL A 139 76.51 -45.61 17.98
N LEU A 140 77.48 -44.70 18.08
CA LEU A 140 77.36 -43.46 18.88
C LEU A 140 76.69 -42.26 18.19
N THR A 141 76.47 -42.29 16.87
CA THR A 141 75.82 -41.18 16.14
C THR A 141 74.31 -41.36 16.01
N ARG A 142 73.81 -42.60 16.15
CA ARG A 142 72.39 -42.93 15.99
C ARG A 142 71.54 -42.46 17.19
N ASP A 143 72.09 -42.55 18.41
CA ASP A 143 71.43 -42.04 19.63
C ASP A 143 71.32 -40.52 19.65
N VAL A 144 72.35 -39.80 19.18
CA VAL A 144 72.30 -38.33 19.08
C VAL A 144 71.27 -37.89 18.03
N LEU A 145 71.11 -38.65 16.95
CA LEU A 145 70.12 -38.36 15.91
C LEU A 145 68.68 -38.66 16.39
N HIS A 146 68.49 -39.74 17.16
CA HIS A 146 67.18 -40.06 17.74
C HIS A 146 66.76 -39.06 18.82
N THR A 147 67.66 -38.67 19.72
CA THR A 147 67.39 -37.64 20.74
C THR A 147 67.06 -36.27 20.11
N LYS A 148 67.74 -35.91 19.01
CA LYS A 148 67.41 -34.69 18.25
C LYS A 148 66.06 -34.79 17.53
N MET A 149 65.67 -35.97 17.07
CA MET A 149 64.37 -36.18 16.43
C MET A 149 63.23 -36.08 17.45
N GLU A 150 63.40 -36.65 18.64
CA GLU A 150 62.45 -36.49 19.75
C GLU A 150 62.31 -35.03 20.21
N GLU A 151 63.43 -34.30 20.31
CA GLU A 151 63.42 -32.86 20.66
C GLU A 151 62.68 -32.01 19.60
N LEU A 152 62.84 -32.34 18.31
CA LEU A 152 62.11 -31.72 17.22
C LEU A 152 60.62 -32.09 17.22
N GLU A 153 60.27 -33.33 17.52
CA GLU A 153 58.88 -33.77 17.64
C GLU A 153 58.16 -33.05 18.79
N GLU A 154 58.79 -32.92 19.96
CA GLU A 154 58.25 -32.13 21.07
C GLU A 154 58.11 -30.65 20.70
N GLN A 155 59.08 -30.09 19.99
CA GLN A 155 59.04 -28.69 19.55
C GLN A 155 57.91 -28.45 18.53
N VAL A 156 57.72 -29.38 17.58
CA VAL A 156 56.62 -29.32 16.60
C VAL A 156 55.26 -29.47 17.28
N LEU A 157 55.11 -30.41 18.22
CA LEU A 157 53.88 -30.60 18.98
C LEU A 157 53.54 -29.34 19.80
N SER A 158 54.54 -28.73 20.45
CA SER A 158 54.36 -27.48 21.19
C SER A 158 53.89 -26.34 20.28
N LYS A 159 54.41 -26.27 19.05
CA LYS A 159 54.06 -25.25 18.09
C LYS A 159 52.66 -25.46 17.51
N ILE A 160 52.28 -26.70 17.21
CA ILE A 160 50.92 -27.06 16.78
C ILE A 160 49.91 -26.65 17.85
N LEU A 161 50.15 -26.97 19.11
CA LEU A 161 49.26 -26.57 20.21
C LEU A 161 49.15 -25.05 20.37
N SER A 162 50.26 -24.32 20.18
CA SER A 162 50.22 -22.85 20.20
C SER A 162 49.40 -22.27 19.05
N LEU A 163 49.51 -22.84 17.85
CA LEU A 163 48.79 -22.40 16.66
C LEU A 163 47.30 -22.77 16.73
N GLU A 164 46.95 -23.91 17.29
CA GLU A 164 45.55 -24.27 17.56
C GLU A 164 44.91 -23.31 18.57
N LYS A 165 45.65 -22.92 19.60
CA LYS A 165 45.18 -21.93 20.58
C LYS A 165 44.99 -20.56 19.94
N GLU A 166 45.95 -20.09 19.14
CA GLU A 166 45.83 -18.83 18.38
C GLU A 166 44.65 -18.86 17.41
N ARG A 167 44.48 -19.98 16.68
CA ARG A 167 43.34 -20.20 15.77
C ARG A 167 42.00 -20.16 16.51
N SER A 168 41.91 -20.80 17.68
CA SER A 168 40.69 -20.79 18.49
C SER A 168 40.34 -19.39 19.01
N SER A 169 41.34 -18.62 19.43
CA SER A 169 41.15 -17.24 19.87
C SER A 169 40.75 -16.31 18.72
N THR A 170 41.32 -16.52 17.54
CA THR A 170 41.01 -15.74 16.33
C THR A 170 39.61 -16.05 15.82
N ALA A 171 39.18 -17.32 15.87
CA ALA A 171 37.82 -17.74 15.54
C ALA A 171 36.80 -17.08 16.48
N SER A 172 37.05 -17.12 17.80
CA SER A 172 36.18 -16.47 18.78
C SER A 172 36.07 -14.96 18.59
N SER A 173 37.17 -14.26 18.28
CA SER A 173 37.12 -12.83 17.97
C SER A 173 36.35 -12.52 16.69
N ARG A 174 36.45 -13.39 15.67
CA ARG A 174 35.72 -13.23 14.41
C ARG A 174 34.22 -13.43 14.59
N ASP A 175 33.82 -14.43 15.39
CA ASP A 175 32.41 -14.69 15.70
C ASP A 175 31.81 -13.53 16.53
N GLN A 176 32.58 -12.98 17.47
CA GLN A 176 32.17 -11.81 18.25
C GLN A 176 31.97 -10.58 17.35
N GLN A 177 32.89 -10.34 16.40
CA GLN A 177 32.80 -9.22 15.47
C GLN A 177 31.65 -9.39 14.47
N GLN A 178 31.38 -10.62 14.02
CA GLN A 178 30.24 -10.93 13.16
C GLN A 178 28.91 -10.69 13.89
N HIS A 179 28.83 -11.03 15.18
CA HIS A 179 27.64 -10.80 15.99
C HIS A 179 27.40 -9.29 16.25
N GLU A 180 28.46 -8.51 16.45
CA GLU A 180 28.39 -7.05 16.58
C GLU A 180 27.86 -6.40 15.29
N VAL A 181 28.39 -6.81 14.14
CA VAL A 181 27.94 -6.33 12.82
C VAL A 181 26.49 -6.71 12.56
N GLU A 182 26.06 -7.92 12.89
CA GLU A 182 24.66 -8.35 12.72
C GLU A 182 23.71 -7.56 13.64
N LYS A 183 24.16 -7.25 14.86
CA LYS A 183 23.42 -6.38 15.77
C LYS A 183 23.28 -4.97 15.21
N GLU A 184 24.35 -4.36 14.72
CA GLU A 184 24.27 -3.03 14.10
C GLU A 184 23.41 -3.05 12.83
N LEU A 185 23.50 -4.11 12.02
CA LEU A 185 22.67 -4.29 10.85
C LEU A 185 21.18 -4.38 11.22
N SER A 186 20.83 -5.11 12.29
CA SER A 186 19.44 -5.19 12.76
C SER A 186 18.90 -3.84 13.24
N VAL A 187 19.73 -3.03 13.90
CA VAL A 187 19.36 -1.67 14.33
C VAL A 187 19.19 -0.75 13.13
N LEU A 188 20.07 -0.85 12.14
CA LEU A 188 19.97 -0.09 10.89
C LEU A 188 18.76 -0.51 10.07
N GLN A 189 18.46 -1.80 9.97
CA GLN A 189 17.25 -2.31 9.32
C GLN A 189 15.98 -1.80 10.01
N SER A 190 15.95 -1.76 11.34
CA SER A 190 14.82 -1.15 12.08
C SER A 190 14.67 0.34 11.77
N ARG A 191 15.79 1.08 11.72
CA ARG A 191 15.78 2.51 11.38
C ARG A 191 15.39 2.77 9.93
N VAL A 192 15.84 1.93 9.01
CA VAL A 192 15.44 2.00 7.60
C VAL A 192 13.95 1.67 7.48
N ALA A 193 13.43 0.66 8.18
CA ALA A 193 12.00 0.38 8.21
C ALA A 193 11.18 1.53 8.80
N GLU A 194 11.69 2.24 9.82
CA GLU A 194 11.07 3.46 10.36
C GLU A 194 11.14 4.64 9.38
N LEU A 195 12.22 4.77 8.60
CA LEU A 195 12.38 5.82 7.59
C LEU A 195 11.59 5.53 6.29
N GLU A 196 11.46 4.26 5.91
CA GLU A 196 10.68 3.77 4.76
C GLU A 196 9.18 3.83 5.02
N GLN A 197 8.76 3.71 6.28
CA GLN A 197 7.38 4.01 6.70
C GLN A 197 7.06 5.50 6.68
N GLY A 198 8.05 6.35 6.38
CA GLY A 198 7.97 7.79 6.52
C GLY A 198 7.92 8.18 7.99
N ALA A 199 8.51 9.32 8.34
CA ALA A 199 7.90 10.09 9.42
C ALA A 199 6.40 10.19 9.09
N PRO A 200 5.47 10.04 10.04
CA PRO A 200 4.11 10.43 9.75
C PRO A 200 4.22 11.91 9.37
N ASP A 201 4.10 12.23 8.08
CA ASP A 201 3.47 13.47 7.70
C ASP A 201 2.22 13.46 8.57
N TYR A 202 2.18 14.35 9.56
CA TYR A 202 0.98 14.54 10.34
C TYR A 202 -0.02 15.13 9.33
N SER A 203 -0.66 14.26 8.55
CA SER A 203 -1.79 14.60 7.73
C SER A 203 -2.92 14.71 8.73
N PRO A 204 -3.40 15.92 9.05
CA PRO A 204 -4.49 16.02 9.99
C PRO A 204 -5.69 15.25 9.41
N PRO A 205 -6.53 14.62 10.26
CA PRO A 205 -7.55 13.67 9.81
C PRO A 205 -8.60 14.29 8.88
N ASP A 206 -8.62 15.62 8.76
CA ASP A 206 -9.46 16.43 7.89
C ASP A 206 -8.76 16.88 6.59
N ALA A 207 -7.47 16.60 6.40
CA ALA A 207 -6.68 16.97 5.21
C ALA A 207 -6.90 16.03 4.02
N PHE A 208 -8.16 15.78 3.68
CA PHE A 208 -8.51 15.00 2.48
C PHE A 208 -9.73 15.57 1.78
N LYS A 209 -9.82 15.27 0.49
CA LYS A 209 -10.99 15.52 -0.36
C LYS A 209 -11.52 14.23 -0.92
N VAL A 210 -12.82 14.20 -1.17
CA VAL A 210 -13.51 13.14 -1.91
C VAL A 210 -13.72 13.62 -3.33
N THR A 211 -13.33 12.81 -4.31
CA THR A 211 -13.48 13.11 -5.75
C THR A 211 -14.47 12.15 -6.39
N ILE A 212 -15.48 12.73 -7.06
CA ILE A 212 -16.49 12.04 -7.86
C ILE A 212 -16.34 12.54 -9.30
N PRO A 213 -15.62 11.80 -10.17
CA PRO A 213 -15.17 12.33 -11.46
C PRO A 213 -16.25 12.32 -12.55
N VAL A 214 -17.28 11.48 -12.42
CA VAL A 214 -18.29 11.27 -13.45
C VAL A 214 -19.68 11.05 -12.82
N ARG A 215 -20.74 11.44 -13.55
CA ARG A 215 -22.12 11.15 -13.15
C ARG A 215 -22.40 9.66 -13.24
N THR A 216 -22.67 9.05 -12.09
CA THR A 216 -23.07 7.65 -11.97
C THR A 216 -24.12 7.54 -10.88
N ASN A 217 -24.80 6.42 -10.78
CA ASN A 217 -25.72 6.11 -9.68
C ASN A 217 -25.09 5.19 -8.63
N TYR A 218 -23.75 5.14 -8.56
CA TYR A 218 -23.05 4.23 -7.64
C TYR A 218 -21.78 4.80 -7.02
N MET A 219 -21.19 5.89 -7.54
CA MET A 219 -20.05 6.58 -6.90
C MET A 219 -20.56 7.56 -5.84
N TYR A 220 -20.20 7.35 -4.58
CA TYR A 220 -20.60 8.24 -3.49
C TYR A 220 -19.68 8.08 -2.29
N ALA A 221 -19.77 9.01 -1.35
CA ALA A 221 -19.26 8.82 0.01
C ALA A 221 -20.39 8.77 1.02
N ARG A 222 -20.18 8.08 2.13
CA ARG A 222 -21.15 7.90 3.20
C ARG A 222 -20.52 8.30 4.52
N MET A 223 -21.23 9.09 5.32
CA MET A 223 -20.82 9.34 6.69
C MET A 223 -21.23 8.15 7.56
N LYS A 224 -20.28 7.61 8.34
CA LYS A 224 -20.55 6.54 9.32
C LYS A 224 -21.40 7.04 10.49
N LYS A 225 -21.24 8.32 10.86
CA LYS A 225 -22.03 8.96 11.90
C LYS A 225 -23.34 9.50 11.32
N SER A 226 -24.43 9.30 12.05
CA SER A 226 -25.76 9.81 11.71
C SER A 226 -26.09 11.07 12.52
N LEU A 227 -27.17 11.77 12.16
CA LEU A 227 -27.64 12.97 12.86
C LEU A 227 -28.50 12.60 14.08
N PRO A 228 -28.39 13.35 15.19
CA PRO A 228 -29.41 13.37 16.23
C PRO A 228 -30.63 14.17 15.75
N GLU A 229 -31.62 14.34 16.63
CA GLU A 229 -32.74 15.25 16.34
C GLU A 229 -32.21 16.68 16.39
N LEU A 230 -32.45 17.47 15.33
CA LEU A 230 -31.94 18.84 15.21
C LEU A 230 -33.09 19.83 15.06
N TYR A 231 -33.05 20.88 15.87
CA TYR A 231 -33.99 22.03 15.80
C TYR A 231 -33.39 23.22 15.05
N ALA A 232 -32.09 23.20 14.85
CA ALA A 232 -31.33 24.08 14.00
C ALA A 232 -30.08 23.34 13.52
N PHE A 233 -29.50 23.77 12.42
CA PHE A 233 -28.20 23.29 12.00
C PHE A 233 -27.44 24.35 11.21
N THR A 234 -26.14 24.13 11.12
CA THR A 234 -25.28 24.73 10.10
C THR A 234 -24.51 23.61 9.41
N ILE A 235 -24.49 23.58 8.08
CA ILE A 235 -23.72 22.62 7.28
C ILE A 235 -22.73 23.43 6.45
N CYS A 236 -21.43 23.17 6.60
CA CYS A 236 -20.39 23.81 5.81
C CYS A 236 -19.55 22.77 5.07
N MET A 237 -19.09 23.11 3.86
CA MET A 237 -18.17 22.29 3.08
C MET A 237 -17.47 23.12 2.01
N TRP A 238 -16.33 22.62 1.53
CA TRP A 238 -15.69 23.09 0.32
C TRP A 238 -16.15 22.26 -0.87
N LEU A 239 -16.53 22.93 -1.94
CA LEU A 239 -16.92 22.31 -3.21
C LEU A 239 -16.10 22.87 -4.35
N LYS A 240 -15.76 21.99 -5.29
CA LYS A 240 -15.23 22.38 -6.60
C LYS A 240 -15.87 21.52 -7.66
N THR A 241 -16.41 22.14 -8.69
CA THR A 241 -17.00 21.42 -9.82
C THR A 241 -16.55 22.01 -11.15
N LYS A 242 -16.42 21.17 -12.16
CA LYS A 242 -16.24 21.57 -13.57
C LYS A 242 -17.51 21.35 -14.40
N ALA A 243 -18.61 20.97 -13.74
CA ALA A 243 -19.85 20.63 -14.43
C ALA A 243 -20.58 21.90 -14.89
N SER A 244 -20.69 22.08 -16.20
CA SER A 244 -21.45 23.20 -16.80
C SER A 244 -22.96 22.97 -16.79
N SER A 245 -23.42 21.72 -16.64
CA SER A 245 -24.81 21.29 -16.79
C SER A 245 -25.55 21.11 -15.44
N GLY A 246 -25.13 21.84 -14.40
CA GLY A 246 -25.63 21.69 -13.02
C GLY A 246 -24.69 20.83 -12.17
N LEU A 247 -24.50 21.24 -10.91
CA LEU A 247 -23.62 20.57 -9.95
C LEU A 247 -24.04 19.11 -9.68
N GLY A 248 -25.35 18.81 -9.68
CA GLY A 248 -25.90 17.59 -9.11
C GLY A 248 -26.15 17.74 -7.61
N THR A 249 -25.97 16.68 -6.84
CA THR A 249 -26.35 16.63 -5.41
C THR A 249 -25.12 16.49 -4.50
N PRO A 250 -24.51 17.60 -4.04
CA PRO A 250 -23.36 17.54 -3.13
C PRO A 250 -23.57 16.65 -1.91
N PHE A 251 -24.76 16.73 -1.28
CA PHE A 251 -25.12 15.83 -0.19
C PHE A 251 -26.64 15.63 -0.08
N SER A 252 -27.01 14.50 0.50
CA SER A 252 -28.37 14.18 0.92
C SER A 252 -28.36 13.46 2.26
N TYR A 253 -29.45 13.63 3.01
CA TYR A 253 -29.73 12.96 4.26
C TYR A 253 -31.15 12.41 4.19
N SER A 254 -31.28 11.10 4.40
CA SER A 254 -32.55 10.38 4.36
C SER A 254 -32.81 9.66 5.67
N VAL A 255 -34.08 9.56 6.06
CA VAL A 255 -34.54 8.82 7.24
C VAL A 255 -35.63 7.82 6.83
N PRO A 256 -35.93 6.78 7.64
CA PRO A 256 -37.03 5.88 7.36
C PRO A 256 -38.35 6.64 7.11
N GLY A 257 -38.91 6.49 5.91
CA GLY A 257 -40.16 7.13 5.51
C GLY A 257 -40.05 8.59 5.04
N GLN A 258 -38.86 9.18 5.03
CA GLN A 258 -38.62 10.49 4.39
C GLN A 258 -37.23 10.50 3.74
N ALA A 259 -37.18 10.40 2.41
CA ALA A 259 -35.94 10.31 1.66
C ALA A 259 -35.25 11.68 1.54
N ASN A 260 -36.06 12.74 1.44
CA ASN A 260 -35.63 14.14 1.29
C ASN A 260 -35.66 14.88 2.63
N GLU A 261 -35.06 14.29 3.66
CA GLU A 261 -35.05 14.92 4.99
C GLU A 261 -34.18 16.18 4.99
N ILE A 262 -32.97 16.10 4.42
CA ILE A 262 -32.17 17.26 4.01
C ILE A 262 -31.48 16.96 2.68
N VAL A 263 -31.66 17.78 1.66
CA VAL A 263 -30.95 17.62 0.37
C VAL A 263 -30.45 18.97 -0.11
N LEU A 264 -29.19 19.02 -0.55
CA LEU A 264 -28.67 20.14 -1.32
C LEU A 264 -28.41 19.66 -2.74
N MET A 265 -29.08 20.26 -3.72
CA MET A 265 -28.95 19.85 -5.10
C MET A 265 -29.09 21.02 -6.07
N GLU A 266 -28.45 20.88 -7.22
CA GLU A 266 -28.65 21.74 -8.38
C GLU A 266 -28.88 20.85 -9.60
N TRP A 267 -30.13 20.81 -10.07
CA TRP A 267 -30.54 19.91 -11.14
C TRP A 267 -31.13 20.67 -12.33
N GLY A 268 -30.63 20.34 -13.53
CA GLY A 268 -31.07 20.96 -14.77
C GLY A 268 -30.69 22.44 -14.86
N GLN A 269 -31.69 23.30 -15.06
CA GLN A 269 -31.54 24.77 -15.14
C GLN A 269 -31.97 25.49 -13.86
N ASN A 270 -32.34 24.74 -12.82
CA ASN A 270 -32.72 25.33 -11.55
C ASN A 270 -31.48 25.86 -10.82
N PRO A 271 -31.62 26.92 -10.01
CA PRO A 271 -30.56 27.33 -9.10
C PRO A 271 -30.30 26.23 -8.06
N MET A 272 -29.28 26.43 -7.23
CA MET A 272 -29.04 25.56 -6.08
C MET A 272 -30.29 25.55 -5.17
N GLU A 273 -30.75 24.37 -4.79
CA GLU A 273 -31.95 24.15 -3.98
C GLU A 273 -31.60 23.42 -2.69
N LEU A 274 -32.14 23.93 -1.58
CA LEU A 274 -32.15 23.26 -0.29
C LEU A 274 -33.54 22.66 -0.06
N LEU A 275 -33.59 21.35 0.12
CA LEU A 275 -34.79 20.64 0.49
C LEU A 275 -34.73 20.24 1.97
N ILE A 276 -35.82 20.48 2.69
CA ILE A 276 -36.02 20.00 4.06
C ILE A 276 -37.42 19.39 4.15
N SER A 277 -37.50 18.09 4.40
CA SER A 277 -38.75 17.32 4.39
C SER A 277 -39.64 17.63 3.16
N ASP A 278 -39.08 17.50 1.96
CA ASP A 278 -39.70 17.81 0.65
C ASP A 278 -40.09 19.29 0.42
N LYS A 279 -39.82 20.20 1.36
CA LYS A 279 -39.99 21.65 1.14
C LYS A 279 -38.74 22.22 0.52
N VAL A 280 -38.89 23.08 -0.49
CA VAL A 280 -37.79 23.60 -1.30
C VAL A 280 -37.55 25.08 -1.00
N ALA A 281 -36.29 25.47 -0.86
CA ALA A 281 -35.84 26.86 -0.92
C ALA A 281 -34.73 27.00 -1.97
N GLN A 282 -34.80 28.07 -2.77
CA GLN A 282 -33.77 28.38 -3.76
C GLN A 282 -32.67 29.23 -3.11
N LEU A 283 -31.44 28.76 -3.20
CA LEU A 283 -30.27 29.42 -2.66
C LEU A 283 -29.56 30.23 -3.76
N PRO A 284 -29.23 31.51 -3.52
CA PRO A 284 -28.51 32.33 -4.48
C PRO A 284 -26.99 32.05 -4.44
N LEU A 285 -26.59 30.81 -4.70
CA LEU A 285 -25.19 30.35 -4.73
C LEU A 285 -24.72 30.17 -6.18
N ASN A 286 -23.47 30.56 -6.48
CA ASN A 286 -22.88 30.38 -7.80
C ASN A 286 -21.52 29.67 -7.71
N LEU A 287 -21.49 28.38 -8.03
CA LEU A 287 -20.33 27.50 -7.79
C LEU A 287 -19.75 26.89 -9.08
N LYS A 288 -20.13 27.39 -10.26
CA LYS A 288 -19.87 26.77 -11.58
C LYS A 288 -18.60 27.27 -12.28
N ASP A 289 -17.68 27.91 -11.57
CA ASP A 289 -16.52 28.57 -12.18
C ASP A 289 -15.27 27.67 -12.29
N GLY A 290 -15.32 26.43 -11.79
CA GLY A 290 -14.18 25.52 -11.81
C GLY A 290 -13.23 25.66 -10.62
N THR A 291 -13.50 26.57 -9.69
CA THR A 291 -12.68 26.88 -8.52
C THR A 291 -13.27 26.30 -7.24
N TRP A 292 -12.52 26.41 -6.15
CA TRP A 292 -12.97 25.98 -4.83
C TRP A 292 -13.77 27.09 -4.17
N HIS A 293 -14.99 26.75 -3.75
CA HIS A 293 -15.84 27.61 -2.95
C HIS A 293 -16.15 26.99 -1.61
N HIS A 294 -16.12 27.80 -0.56
CA HIS A 294 -16.62 27.42 0.76
C HIS A 294 -18.08 27.81 0.86
N ILE A 295 -18.96 26.85 1.09
CA ILE A 295 -20.38 27.13 1.32
C ILE A 295 -20.78 26.77 2.74
N CYS A 296 -21.65 27.59 3.33
CA CYS A 296 -22.34 27.27 4.57
C CYS A 296 -23.83 27.53 4.42
N ILE A 297 -24.63 26.60 4.91
CA ILE A 297 -26.09 26.69 4.94
C ILE A 297 -26.52 26.53 6.39
N ALA A 298 -27.18 27.55 6.92
CA ALA A 298 -27.78 27.51 8.26
C ALA A 298 -29.30 27.48 8.16
N TRP A 299 -29.96 26.73 9.05
CA TRP A 299 -31.41 26.65 9.09
C TRP A 299 -31.91 26.43 10.53
N THR A 300 -33.12 26.91 10.83
CA THR A 300 -33.79 26.65 12.11
C THR A 300 -35.28 26.36 11.94
N THR A 301 -35.79 25.47 12.80
CA THR A 301 -37.22 25.15 12.94
C THR A 301 -38.08 26.39 13.19
N ARG A 302 -37.55 27.39 13.91
CA ARG A 302 -38.28 28.63 14.21
C ARG A 302 -38.49 29.41 12.92
N ASP A 303 -39.75 29.52 12.51
CA ASP A 303 -40.19 30.17 11.27
C ASP A 303 -39.61 29.56 9.98
N GLY A 304 -38.86 28.46 10.07
CA GLY A 304 -38.20 27.84 8.91
C GLY A 304 -37.15 28.77 8.29
N MET A 305 -36.47 29.56 9.12
CA MET A 305 -35.49 30.55 8.67
C MET A 305 -34.21 29.86 8.21
N TRP A 306 -33.71 30.24 7.03
CA TRP A 306 -32.44 29.77 6.48
C TRP A 306 -31.52 30.90 6.04
N TRP A 307 -30.24 30.63 6.02
CA TRP A 307 -29.17 31.51 5.52
C TRP A 307 -28.23 30.71 4.64
N ALA A 308 -27.78 31.32 3.55
CA ALA A 308 -26.77 30.77 2.65
C ALA A 308 -25.57 31.71 2.60
N TYR A 309 -24.38 31.14 2.74
CA TYR A 309 -23.10 31.83 2.67
C TYR A 309 -22.22 31.19 1.60
N GLU A 310 -21.46 32.03 0.91
CA GLU A 310 -20.50 31.63 -0.11
C GLU A 310 -19.21 32.39 0.15
N ASP A 311 -18.10 31.66 0.29
CA ASP A 311 -16.77 32.18 0.58
C ASP A 311 -16.71 33.10 1.82
N GLY A 312 -17.55 32.79 2.81
CA GLY A 312 -17.63 33.52 4.08
C GLY A 312 -18.65 34.68 4.07
N GLU A 313 -19.14 35.07 2.90
CA GLU A 313 -20.05 36.19 2.74
C GLU A 313 -21.52 35.73 2.66
N PRO A 314 -22.47 36.45 3.29
CA PRO A 314 -23.89 36.12 3.19
C PRO A 314 -24.40 36.37 1.76
N ARG A 315 -25.03 35.35 1.17
CA ARG A 315 -25.63 35.43 -0.17
C ARG A 315 -27.14 35.59 -0.15
N GLY A 316 -27.81 35.02 0.85
CA GLY A 316 -29.26 35.14 0.96
C GLY A 316 -29.81 34.51 2.23
N SER A 317 -31.06 34.84 2.51
CA SER A 317 -31.82 34.29 3.62
C SER A 317 -33.31 34.41 3.36
N SER A 318 -34.11 33.45 3.81
CA SER A 318 -35.57 33.54 3.78
C SER A 318 -36.18 32.66 4.86
N GLU A 319 -37.50 32.72 4.98
CA GLU A 319 -38.30 32.00 5.98
C GLU A 319 -39.23 30.97 5.30
N ASN A 320 -40.02 30.27 6.11
CA ASN A 320 -41.03 29.27 5.70
C ASN A 320 -40.48 28.01 5.04
N LEU A 321 -39.18 27.71 5.17
CA LEU A 321 -38.64 26.41 4.78
C LEU A 321 -38.85 25.40 5.91
N ALA A 322 -39.83 24.51 5.75
CA ALA A 322 -40.12 23.44 6.72
C ALA A 322 -40.26 23.94 8.17
N ALA A 323 -40.92 25.09 8.37
CA ALA A 323 -41.13 25.65 9.69
C ALA A 323 -41.76 24.62 10.65
N TRP A 324 -41.27 24.59 11.90
CA TRP A 324 -41.73 23.70 12.97
C TRP A 324 -41.48 22.20 12.76
N HIS A 325 -40.72 21.80 11.74
CA HIS A 325 -40.34 20.41 11.50
C HIS A 325 -38.95 20.10 12.06
N PRO A 326 -38.79 19.41 13.20
CA PRO A 326 -37.46 19.00 13.65
C PRO A 326 -36.86 17.97 12.67
N ILE A 327 -35.56 18.10 12.39
CA ILE A 327 -34.85 17.13 11.57
C ILE A 327 -34.80 15.80 12.31
N LYS A 328 -35.30 14.75 11.66
CA LYS A 328 -35.39 13.42 12.27
C LYS A 328 -34.01 12.79 12.47
N PRO A 329 -33.78 12.09 13.59
CA PRO A 329 -32.51 11.43 13.88
C PRO A 329 -32.32 10.12 13.09
N HIS A 330 -31.11 9.57 13.20
CA HIS A 330 -30.76 8.19 12.83
C HIS A 330 -30.93 7.84 11.34
N GLY A 331 -30.83 8.83 10.46
CA GLY A 331 -30.81 8.64 9.01
C GLY A 331 -29.44 8.29 8.43
N VAL A 332 -29.31 8.36 7.11
CA VAL A 332 -28.07 8.11 6.37
C VAL A 332 -27.67 9.36 5.59
N ILE A 333 -26.44 9.82 5.82
CA ILE A 333 -25.84 10.93 5.09
C ILE A 333 -25.02 10.36 3.93
N VAL A 334 -25.34 10.79 2.72
CA VAL A 334 -24.64 10.44 1.48
C VAL A 334 -24.11 11.73 0.85
N LEU A 335 -22.86 11.67 0.40
CA LEU A 335 -22.21 12.74 -0.37
C LEU A 335 -22.15 12.32 -1.84
N GLY A 336 -22.63 13.22 -2.69
CA GLY A 336 -22.58 13.11 -4.14
C GLY A 336 -23.76 12.44 -4.83
N GLN A 337 -24.77 11.99 -4.08
CA GLN A 337 -25.98 11.36 -4.63
C GLN A 337 -27.22 11.87 -3.91
N GLU A 338 -28.32 11.93 -4.66
CA GLU A 338 -29.70 12.10 -4.17
C GLU A 338 -30.25 10.73 -3.75
N GLN A 339 -31.02 10.67 -2.67
CA GLN A 339 -31.53 9.43 -2.07
C GLN A 339 -33.04 9.30 -2.28
N ASP A 340 -33.50 8.41 -3.18
CA ASP A 340 -34.93 8.03 -3.26
C ASP A 340 -35.36 7.07 -2.15
N THR A 341 -34.40 6.39 -1.52
CA THR A 341 -34.60 5.45 -0.40
C THR A 341 -33.46 5.58 0.59
N LEU A 342 -33.66 5.06 1.81
CA LEU A 342 -32.65 5.10 2.87
C LEU A 342 -31.31 4.50 2.40
N GLY A 343 -30.33 5.36 2.13
CA GLY A 343 -28.99 4.99 1.68
C GLY A 343 -28.89 4.41 0.25
N GLY A 344 -29.89 4.61 -0.63
CA GLY A 344 -29.87 3.98 -1.97
C GLY A 344 -30.93 4.50 -2.95
N ARG A 345 -31.08 3.78 -4.08
CA ARG A 345 -31.83 4.20 -5.29
C ARG A 345 -31.39 5.58 -5.78
N PHE A 346 -30.15 5.63 -6.24
CA PHE A 346 -29.60 6.86 -6.78
C PHE A 346 -29.95 7.01 -8.27
N ASP A 347 -30.17 8.24 -8.72
CA ASP A 347 -30.26 8.60 -10.13
C ASP A 347 -28.97 9.28 -10.59
N ALA A 348 -28.33 8.72 -11.63
CA ALA A 348 -27.13 9.27 -12.23
C ALA A 348 -27.34 10.69 -12.79
N THR A 349 -28.57 11.08 -13.16
CA THR A 349 -28.84 12.43 -13.66
C THR A 349 -28.76 13.51 -12.58
N GLN A 350 -28.90 13.12 -11.31
CA GLN A 350 -28.84 13.98 -10.13
C GLN A 350 -27.51 13.89 -9.37
N ALA A 351 -26.62 12.99 -9.80
CA ALA A 351 -25.32 12.77 -9.17
C ALA A 351 -24.41 14.01 -9.26
N PHE A 352 -23.69 14.29 -8.17
CA PHE A 352 -22.68 15.31 -8.14
C PHE A 352 -21.46 14.94 -8.98
N VAL A 353 -20.83 15.92 -9.60
CA VAL A 353 -19.52 15.77 -10.24
C VAL A 353 -18.59 16.84 -9.74
N GLY A 354 -17.50 16.44 -9.08
CA GLY A 354 -16.54 17.37 -8.52
C GLY A 354 -15.79 16.81 -7.32
N GLU A 355 -15.31 17.74 -6.51
CA GLU A 355 -14.51 17.49 -5.32
C GLU A 355 -15.22 18.11 -4.10
N ILE A 356 -15.25 17.36 -2.99
CA ILE A 356 -15.87 17.75 -1.71
C ILE A 356 -14.81 17.63 -0.61
N ALA A 357 -14.70 18.63 0.25
CA ALA A 357 -13.81 18.59 1.42
C ALA A 357 -14.43 19.32 2.62
N GLN A 358 -13.91 19.01 3.82
CA GLN A 358 -14.30 19.62 5.09
C GLN A 358 -15.82 19.71 5.32
N PHE A 359 -16.56 18.64 5.00
CA PHE A 359 -17.99 18.56 5.30
C PHE A 359 -18.21 18.44 6.81
N ASN A 360 -18.75 19.51 7.40
CA ASN A 360 -18.98 19.64 8.84
C ASN A 360 -20.41 20.07 9.13
N ILE A 361 -20.96 19.58 10.25
CA ILE A 361 -22.33 19.91 10.70
C ILE A 361 -22.33 20.32 12.17
N TRP A 362 -23.03 21.41 12.45
CA TRP A 362 -23.35 21.91 13.78
C TRP A 362 -24.84 21.84 14.07
N ASP A 363 -25.23 21.70 15.34
CA ASP A 363 -26.62 21.67 15.82
C ASP A 363 -27.23 23.06 16.12
N HIS A 364 -26.54 24.11 15.68
CA HIS A 364 -26.91 25.50 15.89
C HIS A 364 -26.55 26.35 14.67
N VAL A 365 -27.08 27.57 14.65
CA VAL A 365 -26.76 28.56 13.63
C VAL A 365 -25.42 29.21 13.98
N LEU A 366 -24.40 29.05 13.12
CA LEU A 366 -23.12 29.73 13.27
C LEU A 366 -23.28 31.23 13.01
N THR A 367 -22.45 32.02 13.69
CA THR A 367 -22.39 33.47 13.46
C THR A 367 -21.67 33.79 12.14
N PRO A 368 -21.98 34.92 11.49
CA PRO A 368 -21.28 35.32 10.25
C PRO A 368 -19.75 35.40 10.42
N THR A 369 -19.26 35.78 11.60
CA THR A 369 -17.82 35.84 11.91
C THR A 369 -17.19 34.46 11.97
N GLU A 370 -17.89 33.46 12.53
CA GLU A 370 -17.41 32.07 12.54
C GLU A 370 -17.38 31.49 11.12
N VAL A 371 -18.42 31.76 10.32
CA VAL A 371 -18.50 31.33 8.92
C VAL A 371 -17.38 31.95 8.07
N LEU A 372 -17.12 33.25 8.25
CA LEU A 372 -16.00 33.93 7.61
C LEU A 372 -14.66 33.35 8.05
N GLY A 373 -14.52 33.01 9.34
CA GLY A 373 -13.31 32.40 9.88
C GLY A 373 -13.02 31.02 9.29
N LEU A 374 -14.06 30.22 9.04
CA LEU A 374 -13.95 28.94 8.33
C LEU A 374 -13.53 29.13 6.87
N ALA A 375 -14.15 30.09 6.16
CA ALA A 375 -13.84 30.36 4.75
C ALA A 375 -12.42 30.89 4.52
N ASN A 376 -11.92 31.71 5.45
CA ASN A 376 -10.60 32.33 5.38
C ASN A 376 -9.51 31.56 6.15
N CYS A 377 -9.83 30.36 6.64
CA CYS A 377 -8.89 29.52 7.37
C CYS A 377 -8.29 30.16 8.65
N THR A 378 -8.96 31.17 9.22
CA THR A 378 -8.54 31.80 10.48
C THR A 378 -9.12 31.09 11.71
N SER A 379 -10.13 30.25 11.48
CA SER A 379 -10.81 29.46 12.50
C SER A 379 -10.72 27.97 12.17
N HIS A 380 -10.41 27.16 13.18
CA HIS A 380 -10.37 25.69 13.08
C HIS A 380 -11.57 25.03 13.79
N LEU A 381 -12.74 25.68 13.73
CA LEU A 381 -13.96 25.12 14.31
C LEU A 381 -14.32 23.82 13.59
N GLN A 382 -14.50 22.75 14.36
CA GLN A 382 -14.97 21.47 13.88
C GLN A 382 -16.46 21.31 14.21
N GLY A 383 -17.20 20.59 13.36
CA GLY A 383 -18.61 20.30 13.60
C GLY A 383 -18.83 19.54 14.91
N ASN A 384 -19.75 19.97 15.76
CA ASN A 384 -20.06 19.20 16.97
C ASN A 384 -20.95 17.98 16.67
N VAL A 385 -21.71 18.01 15.56
CA VAL A 385 -22.56 16.91 15.12
C VAL A 385 -21.81 15.99 14.17
N ILE A 386 -21.29 16.52 13.06
CA ILE A 386 -20.49 15.77 12.08
C ILE A 386 -19.17 16.50 11.88
N GLN A 387 -18.08 15.75 12.00
CA GLN A 387 -16.71 16.21 11.75
C GLN A 387 -16.19 15.58 10.47
N TRP A 388 -15.40 16.34 9.72
CA TRP A 388 -14.65 15.81 8.60
C TRP A 388 -13.43 15.03 9.11
N ASP A 389 -13.61 13.73 9.29
CA ASP A 389 -12.57 12.79 9.72
C ASP A 389 -12.53 11.63 8.74
N ASP A 390 -11.34 11.32 8.23
CA ASP A 390 -11.09 10.23 7.28
C ASP A 390 -11.72 8.90 7.74
N LYS A 391 -11.68 8.61 9.05
CA LYS A 391 -12.25 7.38 9.63
C LYS A 391 -13.77 7.35 9.60
N LEU A 392 -14.42 8.51 9.55
CA LEU A 392 -15.87 8.66 9.53
C LEU A 392 -16.45 8.72 8.11
N VAL A 393 -15.61 8.89 7.09
CA VAL A 393 -16.03 8.93 5.69
C VAL A 393 -15.71 7.61 5.00
N GLU A 394 -16.74 6.89 4.55
CA GLU A 394 -16.60 5.70 3.72
C GLU A 394 -16.81 6.08 2.25
N VAL A 395 -15.93 5.67 1.35
CA VAL A 395 -16.05 5.99 -0.08
C VAL A 395 -16.35 4.72 -0.86
N LEU A 396 -17.36 4.77 -1.72
CA LEU A 396 -17.95 3.62 -2.38
C LEU A 396 -18.06 3.82 -3.91
N GLY A 397 -18.14 2.69 -4.63
CA GLY A 397 -18.40 2.66 -6.08
C GLY A 397 -17.31 3.25 -6.96
N GLY A 398 -16.10 3.43 -6.44
CA GLY A 398 -14.96 3.96 -7.20
C GLY A 398 -14.80 5.49 -7.11
N ALA A 399 -15.55 6.17 -6.24
CA ALA A 399 -15.12 7.47 -5.76
C ALA A 399 -13.76 7.35 -5.03
N THR A 400 -12.98 8.43 -4.98
CA THR A 400 -11.60 8.39 -4.46
C THR A 400 -11.37 9.42 -3.38
N LYS A 401 -10.44 9.13 -2.46
CA LYS A 401 -9.91 10.10 -1.49
C LYS A 401 -8.52 10.54 -1.93
N TRP A 402 -8.25 11.83 -1.80
CA TRP A 402 -6.93 12.43 -2.06
C TRP A 402 -6.56 13.35 -0.91
N SER A 403 -5.27 13.47 -0.60
CA SER A 403 -4.80 14.49 0.34
C SER A 403 -5.19 15.89 -0.16
N PHE A 404 -5.60 16.74 0.77
CA PHE A 404 -6.07 18.07 0.42
C PHE A 404 -5.97 19.01 1.61
N GLU A 405 -5.24 20.10 1.42
CA GLU A 405 -5.13 21.19 2.38
C GLU A 405 -5.45 22.51 1.69
N MET A 406 -6.73 22.90 1.67
CA MET A 406 -7.19 24.12 1.00
C MET A 406 -6.47 25.37 1.53
N CYS A 407 -6.27 25.44 2.85
CA CYS A 407 -5.66 26.58 3.50
C CYS A 407 -4.17 26.73 3.14
N GLU A 408 -3.47 25.63 2.88
CA GLU A 408 -2.12 25.69 2.33
C GLU A 408 -2.10 26.06 0.84
N GLU A 409 -3.02 25.53 0.03
CA GLU A 409 -3.13 25.88 -1.40
C GLU A 409 -3.46 27.37 -1.59
N ARG A 410 -4.27 27.97 -0.71
CA ARG A 410 -4.63 29.40 -0.76
C ARG A 410 -3.54 30.34 -0.27
N MET A 411 -2.66 29.91 0.65
CA MET A 411 -1.50 30.70 1.07
C MET A 411 -0.36 30.69 0.04
N LYS A 412 -0.35 29.71 -0.88
CA LYS A 412 0.65 29.57 -1.95
C LYS A 412 0.25 30.29 -3.26
N ALA A 413 -1.02 30.70 -3.40
CA ALA A 413 -1.56 31.46 -4.54
C ALA A 413 -1.59 32.95 -4.23
#